data_AF-A0A5B8VD69-F1
#
_entry.id   AF-A0A5B8VD69-F1
#
_cell.length_a   1.000
_cell.length_b   1.000
_cell.length_c   1.000
_cell.angle_alpha   90.00
_cell.angle_beta   90.00
_cell.angle_gamma   90.00
#
_symmetry.space_group_name_H-M   'P 1'
#
loop_
_entity.id
_entity.type
_entity.pdbx_description
1 polymer ?
#
loop_
_entity_poly.entity_id
_entity_poly.type
_entity_poly.pdbx_seq_one_letter_code
_entity_poly.pdbx_strand_id
1 'polypeptide(L)'
;MISLKSLGTFSSAGLLSAIAASLCCITPVIALLAGSSSIAANFSWIEPARPYLIGLSIAVLAFAWYMILKPTKTNDMDCNCETTKKPSFRQSKKFLSIITVFAILMMAFPLYAKVFFPKPKTQATMLAVVDNKQQVKFTIQGMSCAGCELEVNNELSKVNGVIAYKTSYAGKSSLVTFDKSKVDVKTIEAAINKTGYTVKSYVFMNASSAEVSFYEAPLVCHAAPSIGCGSKAKFMLVDLEKYNDAVEGAWLNKTGTVVAVKWNASTNESKQTEIINVVSTSHNIALNPVPPSEASNYAKSFPNSSQWFKGKAVDQLSKEEAQIIAKNTIAGYKKDGLVKPSFEKQFQADIAKIYENLFLSISSYKELTTEAYNKVEEDIQQAGEKYVGKGKMPRVELCEASEEKCEKDKSCSQGSGKSCCDKEQ
;
A
#
# COMPACT_ATOMS: atom_id res chain seq x y z
N MET A 1 20.59 6.16 -66.43
CA MET A 1 19.46 5.42 -67.03
C MET A 1 19.47 4.01 -66.49
N ILE A 2 18.53 3.66 -65.61
CA ILE A 2 18.22 2.27 -65.28
C ILE A 2 16.77 2.07 -65.69
N SER A 3 16.58 1.26 -66.72
CA SER A 3 15.31 0.93 -67.33
C SER A 3 14.61 -0.12 -66.47
N LEU A 4 13.54 0.26 -65.76
CA LEU A 4 12.63 -0.70 -65.14
C LEU A 4 11.52 -1.04 -66.13
N LYS A 5 11.69 -2.18 -66.78
CA LYS A 5 10.67 -2.88 -67.58
C LYS A 5 9.75 -3.64 -66.61
N SER A 6 8.44 -3.62 -66.89
CA SER A 6 7.39 -4.46 -66.27
C SER A 6 6.97 -4.12 -64.83
N LEU A 7 6.03 -3.17 -64.70
CA LEU A 7 5.25 -2.93 -63.49
C LEU A 7 3.78 -3.37 -63.71
N GLY A 8 3.57 -4.67 -63.97
CA GLY A 8 2.24 -5.25 -64.17
C GLY A 8 1.55 -5.78 -62.91
N THR A 9 2.23 -5.81 -61.76
CA THR A 9 1.78 -6.55 -60.56
C THR A 9 1.66 -5.71 -59.29
N PHE A 10 1.77 -4.37 -59.36
CA PHE A 10 1.74 -3.49 -58.18
C PHE A 10 0.36 -3.01 -57.74
N SER A 11 -0.71 -3.29 -58.51
CA SER A 11 -2.06 -2.80 -58.17
C SER A 11 -2.81 -3.64 -57.12
N SER A 12 -2.34 -4.85 -56.78
CA SER A 12 -2.98 -5.74 -55.80
C SER A 12 -2.41 -5.59 -54.38
N ALA A 13 -1.11 -5.34 -54.25
CA ALA A 13 -0.46 -5.18 -52.93
C ALA A 13 -0.87 -3.89 -52.19
N GLY A 14 -1.04 -2.77 -52.91
CA GLY A 14 -1.49 -1.51 -52.32
C GLY A 14 -2.95 -1.54 -51.84
N LEU A 15 -3.81 -2.27 -52.55
CA LEU A 15 -5.22 -2.42 -52.17
C LEU A 15 -5.37 -3.28 -50.91
N LEU A 16 -4.59 -4.36 -50.78
CA LEU A 16 -4.58 -5.21 -49.60
C LEU A 16 -4.01 -4.50 -48.37
N SER A 17 -2.96 -3.68 -48.54
CA SER A 17 -2.40 -2.87 -47.45
C SER A 17 -3.37 -1.78 -46.96
N ALA A 18 -4.08 -1.10 -47.87
CA ALA A 18 -5.07 -0.08 -47.53
C ALA A 18 -6.31 -0.67 -46.83
N ILE A 19 -6.75 -1.87 -47.24
CA ILE A 19 -7.85 -2.59 -46.60
C ILE A 19 -7.42 -3.11 -45.22
N ALA A 20 -6.22 -3.67 -45.09
CA ALA A 20 -5.66 -4.13 -43.81
C ALA A 20 -5.48 -2.98 -42.80
N ALA A 21 -5.01 -1.81 -43.26
CA ALA A 21 -4.89 -0.62 -42.42
C ALA A 21 -6.26 -0.06 -42.01
N SER A 22 -7.25 -0.08 -42.92
CA SER A 22 -8.62 0.37 -42.61
C SER A 22 -9.35 -0.56 -41.66
N LEU A 23 -9.12 -1.88 -41.76
CA LEU A 23 -9.67 -2.88 -40.83
C LEU A 23 -9.21 -2.62 -39.39
N CYS A 24 -7.99 -2.13 -39.17
CA CYS A 24 -7.48 -1.82 -37.83
C CYS A 24 -8.24 -0.64 -37.16
N CYS A 25 -8.84 0.26 -37.94
CA CYS A 25 -9.60 1.43 -37.46
C CYS A 25 -11.12 1.22 -37.45
N ILE A 26 -11.64 0.34 -38.30
CA ILE A 26 -13.07 0.03 -38.41
C ILE A 26 -13.49 -1.02 -37.37
N THR A 27 -12.59 -1.92 -36.98
CA THR A 27 -12.86 -3.01 -36.02
C THR A 27 -13.42 -2.51 -34.67
N PRO A 28 -12.89 -1.43 -34.05
CA PRO A 28 -13.47 -0.89 -32.81
C PRO A 28 -14.92 -0.38 -32.97
N VAL A 29 -15.24 0.22 -34.13
CA VAL A 29 -16.59 0.74 -34.40
C VAL A 29 -17.58 -0.40 -34.66
N ILE A 30 -17.16 -1.44 -35.39
CA ILE A 30 -17.97 -2.64 -35.60
C ILE A 30 -18.16 -3.41 -34.28
N ALA A 31 -17.12 -3.54 -33.45
CA ALA A 31 -17.19 -4.18 -32.15
C ALA A 31 -18.16 -3.47 -31.19
N LEU A 32 -18.21 -2.14 -31.25
CA LEU A 32 -19.15 -1.32 -30.49
C LEU A 32 -20.61 -1.56 -30.92
N LEU A 33 -20.86 -1.66 -32.24
CA LEU A 33 -22.20 -1.95 -32.79
C LEU A 33 -22.62 -3.41 -32.59
N ALA A 34 -21.66 -4.34 -32.54
CA ALA A 34 -21.89 -5.77 -32.31
C ALA A 34 -21.95 -6.16 -30.82
N GLY A 35 -21.66 -5.23 -29.89
CA GLY A 35 -21.70 -5.49 -28.45
C GLY A 35 -20.60 -6.42 -27.92
N SER A 36 -19.54 -6.68 -28.70
CA SER A 36 -18.46 -7.60 -28.35
C SER A 36 -17.21 -6.83 -27.88
N SER A 37 -17.04 -6.68 -26.56
CA SER A 37 -15.99 -5.86 -25.92
C SER A 37 -14.55 -6.42 -25.96
N SER A 38 -14.27 -7.54 -26.64
CA SER A 38 -13.07 -8.36 -26.32
C SER A 38 -11.87 -8.22 -27.26
N ILE A 39 -11.82 -7.22 -28.15
CA ILE A 39 -10.78 -7.16 -29.19
C ILE A 39 -9.61 -6.22 -28.84
N ALA A 40 -9.76 -5.32 -27.85
CA ALA A 40 -8.71 -4.35 -27.53
C ALA A 40 -7.42 -4.98 -26.97
N ALA A 41 -7.53 -6.06 -26.19
CA ALA A 41 -6.38 -6.68 -25.52
C ALA A 41 -5.45 -7.51 -26.44
N ASN A 42 -5.97 -8.03 -27.57
CA ASN A 42 -5.17 -8.84 -28.50
C ASN A 42 -4.21 -8.01 -29.37
N PHE A 43 -4.28 -6.67 -29.30
CA PHE A 43 -3.47 -5.76 -30.12
C PHE A 43 -2.48 -4.90 -29.31
N SER A 44 -2.33 -5.11 -27.99
CA SER A 44 -1.37 -4.34 -27.18
C SER A 44 0.08 -4.47 -27.65
N TRP A 45 0.44 -5.56 -28.34
CA TRP A 45 1.78 -5.75 -28.91
C TRP A 45 2.08 -4.84 -30.13
N ILE A 46 1.05 -4.26 -30.77
CA ILE A 46 1.18 -3.33 -31.92
C ILE A 46 1.30 -1.87 -31.47
N GLU A 47 1.05 -1.57 -30.19
CA GLU A 47 1.14 -0.21 -29.64
C GLU A 47 2.48 0.50 -29.88
N PRO A 48 3.65 -0.15 -29.74
CA PRO A 48 4.94 0.51 -30.01
C PRO A 48 5.09 0.91 -31.49
N ALA A 49 4.47 0.16 -32.39
CA ALA A 49 4.53 0.37 -33.84
C ALA A 49 3.50 1.40 -34.35
N ARG A 50 2.51 1.78 -33.54
CA ARG A 50 1.42 2.69 -33.90
C ARG A 50 1.89 4.02 -34.53
N PRO A 51 2.87 4.78 -33.97
CA PRO A 51 3.30 6.03 -34.58
C PRO A 51 3.97 5.82 -35.94
N TYR A 52 4.68 4.71 -36.13
CA TYR A 52 5.31 4.37 -37.41
C TYR A 52 4.28 4.02 -38.49
N LEU A 53 3.22 3.29 -38.14
CA LEU A 53 2.13 2.98 -39.06
C LEU A 53 1.33 4.23 -39.46
N ILE A 54 1.09 5.13 -38.51
CA ILE A 54 0.49 6.45 -38.78
C ILE A 54 1.39 7.24 -39.73
N GLY A 55 2.69 7.32 -39.45
CA GLY A 55 3.67 8.00 -40.31
C GLY A 55 3.72 7.42 -41.73
N LEU A 56 3.73 6.10 -41.86
CA LEU A 56 3.71 5.41 -43.16
C LEU A 56 2.42 5.70 -43.93
N SER A 57 1.27 5.73 -43.27
CA SER A 57 0.00 6.06 -43.91
C SER A 57 -0.04 7.49 -44.45
N ILE A 58 0.48 8.45 -43.67
CA ILE A 58 0.60 9.85 -44.09
C ILE A 58 1.57 9.96 -45.28
N ALA A 59 2.71 9.27 -45.23
CA ALA A 59 3.69 9.27 -46.31
C ALA A 59 3.11 8.71 -47.63
N VAL A 60 2.37 7.60 -47.57
CA VAL A 60 1.71 7.00 -48.74
C VAL A 60 0.62 7.91 -49.31
N LEU A 61 -0.20 8.53 -48.45
CA LEU A 61 -1.22 9.49 -48.88
C LEU A 61 -0.60 10.75 -49.50
N ALA A 62 0.48 11.27 -48.91
CA ALA A 62 1.22 12.40 -49.44
C ALA A 62 1.86 12.06 -50.80
N PHE A 63 2.43 10.86 -50.94
CA PHE A 63 3.00 10.39 -52.21
C PHE A 63 1.93 10.20 -53.30
N ALA A 64 0.76 9.69 -52.94
CA ALA A 64 -0.38 9.56 -53.86
C ALA A 64 -0.89 10.92 -54.33
N TRP A 65 -1.00 11.90 -53.42
CA TRP A 65 -1.31 13.29 -53.77
C TRP A 65 -0.23 13.92 -54.67
N TYR A 66 1.05 13.67 -54.38
CA TYR A 66 2.16 14.17 -55.19
C TYR A 66 2.12 13.62 -56.62
N MET A 67 1.85 12.33 -56.80
CA MET A 67 1.71 11.71 -58.13
C MET A 67 0.55 12.30 -58.94
N ILE A 68 -0.57 12.63 -58.30
CA ILE A 68 -1.77 13.18 -58.96
C ILE A 68 -1.69 14.69 -59.20
N LEU A 69 -0.93 15.42 -58.38
CA LEU A 69 -0.71 16.86 -58.52
C LEU A 69 0.45 17.22 -59.45
N LYS A 70 1.36 16.28 -59.74
CA LYS A 70 2.45 16.53 -60.69
C LYS A 70 1.85 16.76 -62.08
N PRO A 71 2.00 17.95 -62.68
CA PRO A 71 1.45 18.22 -64.01
C PRO A 71 2.18 17.33 -65.02
N THR A 72 1.43 16.48 -65.73
CA THR A 72 1.96 15.82 -66.92
C THR A 72 2.23 16.92 -67.93
N LYS A 73 3.49 17.10 -68.34
CA LYS A 73 3.79 17.97 -69.48
C LYS A 73 3.11 17.35 -70.69
N THR A 74 2.04 17.98 -71.15
CA THR A 74 1.41 17.71 -72.44
C THR A 74 2.36 18.24 -73.51
N ASN A 75 3.11 17.34 -74.16
CA ASN A 75 3.65 17.64 -75.48
C ASN A 75 2.51 17.45 -76.46
N ASP A 76 2.18 18.55 -77.13
CA ASP A 76 1.12 18.66 -78.11
C ASP A 76 1.44 17.91 -79.41
N MET A 77 0.36 17.51 -80.07
CA MET A 77 0.22 16.99 -81.45
C MET A 77 0.52 15.50 -81.68
N ASP A 78 -0.52 14.67 -81.62
CA ASP A 78 -0.90 13.90 -82.82
C ASP A 78 -2.37 13.45 -82.80
N CYS A 79 -3.00 13.50 -83.97
CA CYS A 79 -4.43 13.24 -84.17
C CYS A 79 -4.78 11.75 -84.25
N ASN A 80 -5.96 11.44 -83.71
CA ASN A 80 -6.87 10.35 -84.09
C ASN A 80 -6.48 8.89 -83.73
N CYS A 81 -6.92 8.45 -82.55
CA CYS A 81 -7.69 7.20 -82.39
C CYS A 81 -8.25 7.09 -80.97
N GLU A 82 -9.53 6.77 -80.85
CA GLU A 82 -10.24 6.63 -79.59
C GLU A 82 -9.63 5.55 -78.69
N THR A 83 -9.37 5.91 -77.44
CA THR A 83 -10.04 5.30 -76.28
C THR A 83 -9.86 6.28 -75.13
N THR A 84 -10.86 7.13 -74.90
CA THR A 84 -10.97 7.80 -73.62
C THR A 84 -11.32 6.73 -72.58
N LYS A 85 -10.30 6.03 -72.05
CA LYS A 85 -10.44 5.37 -70.76
C LYS A 85 -10.68 6.49 -69.76
N LYS A 86 -11.97 6.81 -69.55
CA LYS A 86 -12.46 7.60 -68.42
C LYS A 86 -11.64 7.16 -67.22
N PRO A 87 -10.88 8.05 -66.54
CA PRO A 87 -10.12 7.63 -65.38
C PRO A 87 -11.11 6.93 -64.44
N SER A 88 -10.82 5.68 -64.09
CA SER A 88 -11.68 4.88 -63.22
C SER A 88 -12.05 5.72 -62.01
N PHE A 89 -13.28 5.60 -61.50
CA PHE A 89 -13.75 6.40 -60.35
C PHE A 89 -12.75 6.40 -59.18
N ARG A 90 -12.01 5.29 -58.99
CA ARG A 90 -10.90 5.10 -58.02
C ARG A 90 -9.63 5.94 -58.26
N GLN A 91 -9.39 6.41 -59.47
CA GLN A 91 -8.25 7.27 -59.84
C GLN A 91 -8.62 8.75 -59.90
N SER A 92 -9.86 9.10 -59.53
CA SER A 92 -10.32 10.49 -59.53
C SER A 92 -9.83 11.26 -58.28
N LYS A 93 -9.57 12.56 -58.46
CA LYS A 93 -9.26 13.48 -57.35
C LYS A 93 -10.36 13.50 -56.27
N LYS A 94 -11.62 13.25 -56.67
CA LYS A 94 -12.77 13.18 -55.75
C LYS A 94 -12.68 11.96 -54.82
N PHE A 95 -12.32 10.79 -55.35
CA PHE A 95 -12.15 9.59 -54.54
C PHE A 95 -10.98 9.72 -53.55
N LEU A 96 -9.84 10.25 -54.00
CA LEU A 96 -8.69 10.51 -53.12
C LEU A 96 -9.04 11.52 -52.01
N SER A 97 -9.81 12.56 -52.34
CA SER A 97 -10.29 13.56 -51.36
C SER A 97 -11.22 12.92 -50.32
N ILE A 98 -12.18 12.09 -50.74
CA ILE A 98 -13.09 11.38 -49.83
C ILE A 98 -12.31 10.48 -48.86
N ILE A 99 -11.35 9.70 -49.35
CA ILE A 99 -10.50 8.84 -48.50
C ILE A 99 -9.68 9.67 -47.52
N THR A 100 -9.13 10.81 -47.96
CA THR A 100 -8.33 11.68 -47.11
C THR A 100 -9.18 12.27 -45.99
N VAL A 101 -10.38 12.77 -46.29
CA VAL A 101 -11.32 13.30 -45.29
C VAL A 101 -11.75 12.21 -44.31
N PHE A 102 -12.07 11.02 -44.81
CA PHE A 102 -12.43 9.88 -43.96
C PHE A 102 -11.29 9.45 -43.03
N ALA A 103 -10.05 9.40 -43.54
CA ALA A 103 -8.87 9.07 -42.74
C ALA A 103 -8.62 10.10 -41.63
N ILE A 104 -8.76 11.40 -41.93
CA ILE A 104 -8.64 12.48 -40.95
C ILE A 104 -9.74 12.36 -39.89
N LEU A 105 -10.98 12.10 -40.30
CA LEU A 105 -12.11 11.93 -39.39
C LEU A 105 -11.94 10.70 -38.47
N MET A 106 -11.37 9.60 -38.96
CA MET A 106 -11.02 8.45 -38.14
C MET A 106 -9.83 8.70 -37.22
N MET A 107 -8.79 9.43 -37.66
CA MET A 107 -7.68 9.85 -36.79
C MET A 107 -8.14 10.78 -35.67
N ALA A 108 -9.16 11.61 -35.93
CA ALA A 108 -9.79 12.47 -34.94
C ALA A 108 -10.76 11.73 -34.02
N PHE A 109 -10.99 10.43 -34.19
CA PHE A 109 -11.87 9.61 -33.33
C PHE A 109 -11.62 9.79 -31.82
N PRO A 110 -10.37 9.79 -31.33
CA PRO A 110 -10.10 10.02 -29.92
C PRO A 110 -10.65 11.35 -29.38
N LEU A 111 -10.80 12.37 -30.25
CA LEU A 111 -11.24 13.70 -29.87
C LEU A 111 -12.76 13.82 -29.71
N TYR A 112 -13.55 13.08 -30.50
CA TYR A 112 -15.03 13.12 -30.40
C TYR A 112 -15.64 11.89 -29.70
N ALA A 113 -14.87 10.84 -29.42
CA ALA A 113 -15.36 9.64 -28.75
C ALA A 113 -16.02 9.94 -27.39
N LYS A 114 -15.59 11.01 -26.70
CA LYS A 114 -16.22 11.50 -25.44
C LYS A 114 -17.71 11.84 -25.56
N VAL A 115 -18.22 12.08 -26.76
CA VAL A 115 -19.65 12.37 -27.01
C VAL A 115 -20.49 11.09 -27.00
N PHE A 116 -19.91 9.95 -27.37
CA PHE A 116 -20.61 8.68 -27.52
C PHE A 116 -20.53 7.78 -26.28
N PHE A 117 -19.57 8.02 -25.38
CA PHE A 117 -19.49 7.30 -24.10
C PHE A 117 -20.38 7.99 -23.05
N PRO A 118 -21.28 7.25 -22.36
CA PRO A 118 -22.09 7.83 -21.29
C PRO A 118 -21.18 8.41 -20.21
N LYS A 119 -21.46 9.66 -19.79
CA LYS A 119 -20.73 10.32 -18.70
C LYS A 119 -20.73 9.38 -17.48
N PRO A 120 -19.57 9.13 -16.83
CA PRO A 120 -19.57 8.38 -15.59
C PRO A 120 -20.51 9.09 -14.62
N LYS A 121 -21.49 8.34 -14.08
CA LYS A 121 -22.35 8.83 -13.02
C LYS A 121 -21.48 9.01 -11.78
N THR A 122 -20.84 10.16 -11.65
CA THR A 122 -20.24 10.59 -10.39
C THR A 122 -21.39 10.94 -9.45
N GLN A 123 -21.99 9.94 -8.83
CA GLN A 123 -22.88 10.16 -7.69
C GLN A 123 -22.01 10.51 -6.48
N ALA A 124 -21.60 11.78 -6.44
CA ALA A 124 -21.32 12.43 -5.18
C ALA A 124 -22.67 12.68 -4.50
N THR A 125 -23.08 11.73 -3.65
CA THR A 125 -24.11 11.99 -2.64
C THR A 125 -23.56 11.49 -1.32
N MET A 126 -23.28 12.46 -0.47
CA MET A 126 -22.83 12.33 0.92
C MET A 126 -23.86 11.54 1.75
N LEU A 127 -23.36 10.86 2.78
CA LEU A 127 -24.05 10.51 4.03
C LEU A 127 -25.23 9.52 3.94
N ALA A 128 -24.88 8.23 3.92
CA ALA A 128 -25.58 7.23 4.72
C ALA A 128 -24.54 6.23 5.23
N VAL A 129 -24.47 6.10 6.56
CA VAL A 129 -23.75 5.04 7.26
C VAL A 129 -24.22 3.71 6.70
N VAL A 130 -23.33 2.97 6.04
CA VAL A 130 -23.57 1.57 5.65
C VAL A 130 -22.28 0.81 5.98
N ASP A 131 -22.38 -0.04 6.99
CA ASP A 131 -21.34 -0.89 7.62
C ASP A 131 -20.66 -1.92 6.68
N ASN A 132 -20.97 -1.88 5.37
CA ASN A 132 -20.63 -2.94 4.41
C ASN A 132 -19.96 -2.43 3.13
N LYS A 133 -19.49 -1.18 3.09
CA LYS A 133 -18.71 -0.65 1.95
C LYS A 133 -17.23 -0.98 2.11
N GLN A 134 -16.60 -1.45 1.03
CA GLN A 134 -15.19 -1.79 0.98
C GLN A 134 -14.57 -1.20 -0.29
N GLN A 135 -13.34 -0.69 -0.18
CA GLN A 135 -12.62 -0.12 -1.30
C GLN A 135 -11.39 -0.97 -1.61
N VAL A 136 -11.08 -1.17 -2.89
CA VAL A 136 -9.95 -1.96 -3.37
C VAL A 136 -9.28 -1.23 -4.51
N LYS A 137 -7.95 -1.20 -4.49
CA LYS A 137 -7.13 -0.76 -5.62
C LYS A 137 -6.60 -1.98 -6.36
N PHE A 138 -7.00 -2.14 -7.61
CA PHE A 138 -6.51 -3.16 -8.53
C PHE A 138 -5.33 -2.61 -9.34
N THR A 139 -4.26 -3.38 -9.46
CA THR A 139 -3.16 -3.12 -10.39
C THR A 139 -3.42 -3.91 -11.67
N ILE A 140 -3.52 -3.21 -12.80
CA ILE A 140 -4.00 -3.77 -14.08
C ILE A 140 -2.91 -3.61 -15.15
N GLN A 141 -2.51 -4.71 -15.76
CA GLN A 141 -1.59 -4.75 -16.89
C GLN A 141 -2.35 -4.72 -18.22
N GLY A 142 -1.80 -4.00 -19.21
CA GLY A 142 -2.31 -3.94 -20.58
C GLY A 142 -3.09 -2.66 -20.92
N MET A 143 -3.36 -1.79 -19.94
CA MET A 143 -3.93 -0.47 -20.20
C MET A 143 -2.85 0.51 -20.68
N SER A 144 -3.06 1.10 -21.85
CA SER A 144 -2.06 1.93 -22.54
C SER A 144 -2.56 3.30 -23.00
N CYS A 145 -3.88 3.54 -22.98
CA CYS A 145 -4.45 4.81 -23.42
C CYS A 145 -5.71 5.20 -22.63
N ALA A 146 -6.15 6.45 -22.81
CA ALA A 146 -7.38 6.97 -22.21
C ALA A 146 -8.65 6.18 -22.60
N GLY A 147 -8.66 5.54 -23.78
CA GLY A 147 -9.75 4.66 -24.18
C GLY A 147 -9.83 3.38 -23.33
N CYS A 148 -8.68 2.83 -22.91
CA CYS A 148 -8.61 1.64 -22.07
C CYS A 148 -9.25 1.87 -20.69
N GLU A 149 -9.09 3.07 -20.11
CA GLU A 149 -9.74 3.41 -18.84
C GLU A 149 -11.27 3.36 -18.96
N LEU A 150 -11.80 3.87 -20.08
CA LEU A 150 -13.25 3.93 -20.33
C LEU A 150 -13.84 2.53 -20.48
N GLU A 151 -13.14 1.62 -21.15
CA GLU A 151 -13.51 0.21 -21.30
C GLU A 151 -13.67 -0.47 -19.93
N VAL A 152 -12.65 -0.36 -19.07
CA VAL A 152 -12.65 -0.94 -17.72
C VAL A 152 -13.74 -0.32 -16.85
N ASN A 153 -13.88 1.01 -16.88
CA ASN A 153 -14.94 1.72 -16.17
C ASN A 153 -16.35 1.27 -16.61
N ASN A 154 -16.54 1.03 -17.91
CA ASN A 154 -17.82 0.57 -18.44
C ASN A 154 -18.15 -0.85 -17.98
N GLU A 155 -17.20 -1.78 -17.98
CA GLU A 155 -17.45 -3.14 -17.45
C GLU A 155 -17.70 -3.12 -15.93
N LEU A 156 -16.93 -2.35 -15.16
CA LEU A 156 -17.15 -2.19 -13.71
C LEU A 156 -18.54 -1.62 -13.38
N SER A 157 -19.07 -0.74 -14.23
CA SER A 157 -20.41 -0.16 -14.06
C SER A 157 -21.56 -1.17 -14.17
N LYS A 158 -21.32 -2.31 -14.83
CA LYS A 158 -22.31 -3.38 -15.03
C LYS A 158 -22.36 -4.36 -13.87
N VAL A 159 -21.36 -4.31 -12.97
CA VAL A 159 -21.26 -5.23 -11.84
C VAL A 159 -22.20 -4.77 -10.72
N ASN A 160 -23.26 -5.55 -10.48
CA ASN A 160 -24.18 -5.29 -9.38
C ASN A 160 -23.44 -5.38 -8.03
N GLY A 161 -23.49 -4.32 -7.23
CA GLY A 161 -22.75 -4.20 -5.98
C GLY A 161 -21.55 -3.26 -6.05
N VAL A 162 -21.09 -2.86 -7.24
CA VAL A 162 -20.10 -1.78 -7.39
C VAL A 162 -20.78 -0.42 -7.22
N ILE A 163 -20.24 0.40 -6.33
CA ILE A 163 -20.81 1.71 -5.94
C ILE A 163 -20.08 2.84 -6.65
N ALA A 164 -18.76 2.76 -6.73
CA ALA A 164 -17.93 3.76 -7.38
C ALA A 164 -16.66 3.13 -7.96
N TYR A 165 -16.16 3.69 -9.05
CA TYR A 165 -14.91 3.24 -9.68
C TYR A 165 -14.16 4.42 -10.31
N LYS A 166 -12.83 4.35 -10.30
CA LYS A 166 -11.95 5.30 -10.98
C LYS A 166 -10.72 4.58 -11.50
N THR A 167 -10.65 4.39 -12.81
CA THR A 167 -9.52 3.76 -13.49
C THR A 167 -8.54 4.80 -14.01
N SER A 168 -7.24 4.52 -13.92
CA SER A 168 -6.14 5.30 -14.48
C SER A 168 -5.23 4.41 -15.35
N TYR A 169 -5.10 4.71 -16.64
CA TYR A 169 -4.14 4.09 -17.56
C TYR A 169 -2.72 4.57 -17.21
N ALA A 170 -2.56 5.85 -16.87
CA ALA A 170 -1.29 6.40 -16.45
C ALA A 170 -0.78 5.71 -15.18
N GLY A 171 -1.66 5.50 -14.21
CA GLY A 171 -1.38 4.79 -12.97
C GLY A 171 -1.53 3.27 -13.04
N LYS A 172 -1.82 2.69 -14.22
CA LYS A 172 -2.07 1.25 -14.44
C LYS A 172 -2.91 0.60 -13.35
N SER A 173 -3.94 1.29 -12.87
CA SER A 173 -4.72 0.83 -11.71
C SER A 173 -6.16 1.30 -11.76
N SER A 174 -7.03 0.58 -11.04
CA SER A 174 -8.44 0.95 -10.85
C SER A 174 -8.81 0.92 -9.38
N LEU A 175 -9.34 2.04 -8.88
CA LEU A 175 -9.89 2.15 -7.53
C LEU A 175 -11.38 1.85 -7.58
N VAL A 176 -11.82 0.80 -6.87
CA VAL A 176 -13.21 0.32 -6.89
C VAL A 176 -13.75 0.31 -5.47
N THR A 177 -14.93 0.89 -5.27
CA THR A 177 -15.70 0.85 -4.02
C THR A 177 -16.94 0.01 -4.26
N PHE A 178 -17.15 -1.02 -3.45
CA PHE A 178 -18.25 -1.97 -3.60
C PHE A 178 -18.89 -2.34 -2.26
N ASP A 179 -20.08 -2.92 -2.34
CA ASP A 179 -20.81 -3.48 -1.20
C ASP A 179 -20.41 -4.95 -1.02
N LYS A 180 -19.70 -5.28 0.07
CA LYS A 180 -19.21 -6.64 0.34
C LYS A 180 -20.34 -7.66 0.54
N SER A 181 -21.57 -7.20 0.79
CA SER A 181 -22.74 -8.07 0.92
C SER A 181 -23.34 -8.47 -0.42
N LYS A 182 -22.97 -7.78 -1.52
CA LYS A 182 -23.56 -7.98 -2.86
C LYS A 182 -22.57 -8.57 -3.85
N VAL A 183 -21.29 -8.27 -3.71
CA VAL A 183 -20.25 -8.70 -4.65
C VAL A 183 -18.92 -8.91 -3.94
N ASP A 184 -18.16 -9.91 -4.40
CA ASP A 184 -16.83 -10.20 -3.91
C ASP A 184 -15.74 -9.64 -4.84
N VAL A 185 -14.51 -9.55 -4.33
CA VAL A 185 -13.36 -9.02 -5.08
C VAL A 185 -13.05 -9.88 -6.31
N LYS A 186 -13.24 -11.20 -6.23
CA LYS A 186 -12.96 -12.11 -7.35
C LYS A 186 -13.92 -11.88 -8.53
N THR A 187 -15.18 -11.57 -8.27
CA THR A 187 -16.15 -11.22 -9.31
C THR A 187 -15.78 -9.89 -9.99
N ILE A 188 -15.32 -8.90 -9.21
CA ILE A 188 -14.84 -7.62 -9.74
C ILE A 188 -13.57 -7.83 -10.58
N GLU A 189 -12.62 -8.65 -10.10
CA GLU A 189 -11.42 -9.04 -10.83
C GLU A 189 -11.77 -9.75 -12.14
N ALA A 190 -12.73 -10.69 -12.13
CA ALA A 190 -13.21 -11.37 -13.33
C ALA A 190 -13.84 -10.40 -14.34
N ALA A 191 -14.60 -9.41 -13.87
CA ALA A 191 -15.16 -8.36 -14.73
C ALA A 191 -14.08 -7.51 -15.39
N ILE A 192 -13.01 -7.16 -14.66
CA ILE A 192 -11.84 -6.48 -15.24
C ILE A 192 -11.16 -7.40 -16.26
N ASN A 193 -10.91 -8.68 -15.92
CA ASN A 193 -10.24 -9.61 -16.82
C ASN A 193 -11.04 -9.89 -18.11
N LYS A 194 -12.39 -9.75 -18.09
CA LYS A 194 -13.27 -9.89 -19.26
C LYS A 194 -13.01 -8.83 -20.36
N THR A 195 -12.48 -7.67 -19.99
CA THR A 195 -12.03 -6.65 -20.97
C THR A 195 -10.80 -7.08 -21.77
N GLY A 196 -10.16 -8.18 -21.35
CA GLY A 196 -8.90 -8.69 -21.90
C GLY A 196 -7.64 -8.11 -21.23
N TYR A 197 -7.77 -7.19 -20.28
CA TYR A 197 -6.66 -6.78 -19.42
C TYR A 197 -6.41 -7.81 -18.31
N THR A 198 -5.24 -7.74 -17.67
CA THR A 198 -4.89 -8.70 -16.60
C THR A 198 -4.68 -7.98 -15.28
N VAL A 199 -5.46 -8.34 -14.26
CA VAL A 199 -5.19 -7.94 -12.88
C VAL A 199 -3.95 -8.66 -12.37
N LYS A 200 -2.96 -7.92 -11.86
CA LYS A 200 -1.72 -8.48 -11.29
C LYS A 200 -1.78 -8.64 -9.78
N SER A 201 -2.41 -7.67 -9.13
CA SER A 201 -2.57 -7.63 -7.67
C SER A 201 -3.71 -6.71 -7.31
N TYR A 202 -4.24 -6.87 -6.11
CA TYR A 202 -5.17 -5.93 -5.53
C TYR A 202 -4.87 -5.71 -4.05
N VAL A 203 -5.18 -4.51 -3.56
CA VAL A 203 -5.01 -4.14 -2.16
C VAL A 203 -6.30 -3.53 -1.66
N PHE A 204 -6.80 -4.02 -0.52
CA PHE A 204 -7.94 -3.41 0.16
C PHE A 204 -7.56 -2.05 0.71
N MET A 205 -8.23 -1.01 0.22
CA MET A 205 -8.18 0.33 0.76
C MET A 205 -9.15 0.36 1.94
N ASN A 206 -8.68 -0.01 3.12
CA ASN A 206 -9.44 0.19 4.33
C ASN A 206 -9.38 1.69 4.67
N ALA A 207 -10.54 2.33 4.79
CA ALA A 207 -10.67 3.73 5.21
C ALA A 207 -10.11 4.00 6.62
N SER A 208 -9.67 2.97 7.34
CA SER A 208 -9.02 3.06 8.66
C SER A 208 -7.55 2.61 8.68
N SER A 209 -6.99 2.09 7.58
CA SER A 209 -5.61 1.59 7.53
C SER A 209 -4.72 2.29 6.50
N ALA A 210 -5.28 3.13 5.64
CA ALA A 210 -4.49 3.97 4.73
C ALA A 210 -3.77 5.12 5.46
N GLU A 211 -4.24 5.47 6.65
CA GLU A 211 -3.70 6.52 7.51
C GLU A 211 -2.81 5.97 8.62
N VAL A 212 -2.64 4.66 8.73
CA VAL A 212 -1.88 4.04 9.83
C VAL A 212 -0.62 3.41 9.29
N SER A 213 0.53 3.94 9.70
CA SER A 213 1.83 3.34 9.45
C SER A 213 2.26 2.51 10.65
N PHE A 214 2.83 1.34 10.38
CA PHE A 214 3.35 0.43 11.41
C PHE A 214 4.88 0.46 11.39
N TYR A 215 5.48 0.42 12.58
CA TYR A 215 6.91 0.45 12.78
C TYR A 215 7.32 -0.66 13.74
N GLU A 216 8.32 -1.45 13.38
CA GLU A 216 8.96 -2.36 14.33
C GLU A 216 9.67 -1.54 15.41
N ALA A 217 9.52 -1.95 16.66
CA ALA A 217 10.09 -1.26 17.81
C ALA A 217 10.67 -2.26 18.83
N PRO A 218 11.87 -2.02 19.38
CA PRO A 218 12.48 -2.85 20.42
C PRO A 218 11.96 -2.44 21.81
N LEU A 219 10.64 -2.51 22.01
CA LEU A 219 9.97 -2.08 23.24
C LEU A 219 9.44 -3.27 24.05
N VAL A 220 10.12 -4.41 24.00
CA VAL A 220 9.79 -5.59 24.83
C VAL A 220 10.38 -5.40 26.23
N CYS A 221 9.63 -5.76 27.28
CA CYS A 221 10.15 -5.78 28.65
C CYS A 221 11.14 -6.93 28.85
N HIS A 222 12.36 -6.67 29.31
CA HIS A 222 13.30 -7.74 29.66
C HIS A 222 12.81 -8.61 30.82
N ALA A 223 12.19 -7.99 31.84
CA ALA A 223 11.66 -8.71 33.00
C ALA A 223 10.35 -9.48 32.68
N ALA A 224 9.69 -9.15 31.57
CA ALA A 224 8.46 -9.77 31.12
C ALA A 224 8.39 -9.86 29.58
N PRO A 225 9.12 -10.79 28.93
CA PRO A 225 9.30 -10.80 27.47
C PRO A 225 8.04 -10.99 26.62
N SER A 226 6.90 -11.31 27.25
CA SER A 226 5.61 -11.48 26.59
C SER A 226 4.78 -10.19 26.46
N ILE A 227 5.25 -9.09 27.04
CA ILE A 227 4.56 -7.80 27.05
C ILE A 227 5.50 -6.65 26.69
N GLY A 228 4.92 -5.55 26.22
CA GLY A 228 5.64 -4.33 25.90
C GLY A 228 5.94 -3.45 27.10
N CYS A 229 7.08 -2.78 27.06
CA CYS A 229 7.59 -1.88 28.09
C CYS A 229 6.87 -0.55 28.06
N GLY A 230 5.80 -0.46 28.84
CA GLY A 230 4.97 0.73 28.94
C GLY A 230 5.74 1.95 29.44
N SER A 231 6.63 1.78 30.42
CA SER A 231 7.43 2.85 31.03
C SER A 231 8.41 3.48 30.03
N LYS A 232 8.98 2.68 29.13
CA LYS A 232 9.84 3.15 28.03
C LYS A 232 9.03 3.74 26.87
N ALA A 233 7.91 3.11 26.50
CA ALA A 233 7.11 3.51 25.36
C ALA A 233 6.27 4.78 25.59
N LYS A 234 5.80 5.01 26.83
CA LYS A 234 4.86 6.09 27.18
C LYS A 234 5.30 7.45 26.65
N PHE A 235 6.55 7.83 26.90
CA PHE A 235 7.07 9.15 26.54
C PHE A 235 7.20 9.30 25.03
N MET A 236 7.70 8.28 24.34
CA MET A 236 7.81 8.26 22.88
C MET A 236 6.43 8.37 22.21
N LEU A 237 5.42 7.63 22.69
CA LEU A 237 4.06 7.70 22.13
C LEU A 237 3.41 9.07 22.39
N VAL A 238 3.56 9.61 23.59
CA VAL A 238 3.05 10.94 23.94
C VAL A 238 3.75 12.03 23.11
N ASP A 239 5.04 11.89 22.83
CA ASP A 239 5.80 12.83 21.99
C ASP A 239 5.40 12.77 20.52
N LEU A 240 5.07 11.59 19.98
CA LEU A 240 4.44 11.48 18.66
C LEU A 240 3.11 12.25 18.61
N GLU A 241 2.29 12.10 19.65
CA GLU A 241 0.98 12.77 19.75
C GLU A 241 1.07 14.29 19.97
N LYS A 242 2.24 14.84 20.32
CA LYS A 242 2.46 16.30 20.38
C LYS A 242 2.41 16.95 19.00
N TYR A 243 2.72 16.22 17.92
CA TYR A 243 2.59 16.67 16.53
C TYR A 243 1.13 16.61 16.08
N ASN A 244 0.24 17.32 16.79
CA ASN A 244 -1.22 17.23 16.61
C ASN A 244 -1.73 17.63 15.21
N ASP A 245 -0.94 18.39 14.46
CA ASP A 245 -1.20 18.78 13.08
C ASP A 245 -0.90 17.64 12.10
N ALA A 246 -0.09 16.65 12.51
CA ALA A 246 0.34 15.54 11.68
C ALA A 246 -0.10 14.15 12.15
N VAL A 247 -0.20 13.94 13.47
CA VAL A 247 -0.43 12.66 14.14
C VAL A 247 -1.74 12.71 14.92
N GLU A 248 -2.67 11.81 14.60
CA GLU A 248 -3.94 11.64 15.32
C GLU A 248 -3.76 10.78 16.59
N GLY A 249 -2.80 9.85 16.54
CA GLY A 249 -2.50 8.97 17.67
C GLY A 249 -1.31 8.06 17.43
N ALA A 250 -0.75 7.56 18.52
CA ALA A 250 0.27 6.52 18.50
C ALA A 250 -0.06 5.41 19.50
N TRP A 251 0.11 4.16 19.06
CA TRP A 251 -0.20 2.96 19.84
C TRP A 251 1.00 2.02 19.89
N LEU A 252 1.15 1.31 21.01
CA LEU A 252 2.02 0.14 21.12
C LEU A 252 1.18 -1.13 21.12
N ASN A 253 1.60 -2.17 20.41
CA ASN A 253 0.96 -3.48 20.51
C ASN A 253 1.29 -4.14 21.86
N LYS A 254 0.47 -5.11 22.28
CA LYS A 254 0.61 -5.77 23.60
C LYS A 254 2.02 -6.33 23.86
N THR A 255 2.67 -6.88 22.83
CA THR A 255 4.00 -7.51 22.95
C THR A 255 5.15 -6.50 22.92
N GLY A 256 4.91 -5.23 22.60
CA GLY A 256 5.95 -4.21 22.52
C GLY A 256 6.85 -4.30 21.30
N THR A 257 6.44 -5.02 20.25
CA THR A 257 7.24 -5.25 19.04
C THR A 257 6.87 -4.30 17.90
N VAL A 258 5.69 -3.68 17.95
CA VAL A 258 5.18 -2.83 16.88
C VAL A 258 4.50 -1.59 17.45
N VAL A 259 4.85 -0.44 16.88
CA VAL A 259 4.20 0.84 17.08
C VAL A 259 3.32 1.13 15.86
N ALA A 260 2.08 1.52 16.08
CA ALA A 260 1.19 2.02 15.05
C ALA A 260 1.05 3.54 15.21
N VAL A 261 1.21 4.29 14.12
CA VAL A 261 1.01 5.75 14.10
C VAL A 261 -0.10 6.05 13.11
N LYS A 262 -1.19 6.66 13.60
CA LYS A 262 -2.26 7.16 12.75
C LYS A 262 -1.97 8.61 12.41
N TRP A 263 -1.86 8.88 11.12
CA TRP A 263 -1.56 10.17 10.54
C TRP A 263 -2.83 10.92 10.16
N ASN A 264 -2.80 12.23 10.28
CA ASN A 264 -3.84 13.08 9.71
C ASN A 264 -3.80 13.01 8.18
N ALA A 265 -4.96 13.14 7.52
CA ALA A 265 -5.08 13.05 6.05
C ALA A 265 -4.22 14.08 5.28
N SER A 266 -3.80 15.17 5.92
CA SER A 266 -2.93 16.21 5.34
C SER A 266 -1.43 15.91 5.42
N THR A 267 -1.01 14.85 6.13
CA THR A 267 0.40 14.56 6.39
C THR A 267 1.04 13.76 5.26
N ASN A 268 2.01 14.37 4.57
CA ASN A 268 2.76 13.71 3.50
C ASN A 268 3.89 12.79 4.03
N GLU A 269 4.35 11.85 3.19
CA GLU A 269 5.37 10.84 3.55
C GLU A 269 6.71 11.44 4.03
N SER A 270 7.11 12.59 3.49
CA SER A 270 8.35 13.27 3.94
C SER A 270 8.24 13.75 5.38
N LYS A 271 7.11 14.37 5.74
CA LYS A 271 6.84 14.85 7.10
C LYS A 271 6.66 13.68 8.06
N GLN A 272 6.03 12.59 7.63
CA GLN A 272 5.94 11.36 8.43
C GLN A 272 7.34 10.86 8.78
N THR A 273 8.22 10.74 7.78
CA THR A 273 9.59 10.25 7.95
C THR A 273 10.41 11.17 8.87
N GLU A 274 10.28 12.49 8.73
CA GLU A 274 10.93 13.47 9.60
C GLU A 274 10.50 13.30 11.06
N ILE A 275 9.20 13.25 11.34
CA ILE A 275 8.66 13.10 12.70
C ILE A 275 9.14 11.80 13.33
N ILE A 276 9.06 10.68 12.61
CA ILE A 276 9.51 9.37 13.11
C ILE A 276 10.99 9.41 13.45
N ASN A 277 11.84 9.97 12.59
CA ASN A 277 13.28 10.06 12.84
C ASN A 277 13.61 10.92 14.07
N VAL A 278 12.97 12.09 14.20
CA VAL A 278 13.17 12.99 15.35
C VAL A 278 12.79 12.29 16.64
N VAL A 279 11.60 11.68 16.71
CA VAL A 279 11.15 11.00 17.92
C VAL A 279 12.02 9.78 18.21
N SER A 280 12.29 8.94 17.21
CA SER A 280 13.15 7.75 17.32
C SER A 280 14.52 8.09 17.92
N THR A 281 15.18 9.13 17.41
CA THR A 281 16.49 9.58 17.92
C THR A 281 16.39 10.16 19.33
N SER A 282 15.37 10.99 19.61
CA SER A 282 15.23 11.63 20.94
C SER A 282 15.06 10.64 22.10
N HIS A 283 14.41 9.50 21.83
CA HIS A 283 14.16 8.44 22.80
C HIS A 283 15.15 7.27 22.71
N ASN A 284 16.08 7.30 21.75
CA ASN A 284 16.98 6.18 21.46
C ASN A 284 16.23 4.85 21.22
N ILE A 285 15.15 4.90 20.42
CA ILE A 285 14.31 3.74 20.07
C ILE A 285 14.24 3.67 18.55
N ALA A 286 14.78 2.63 17.94
CA ALA A 286 14.68 2.42 16.50
C ALA A 286 13.21 2.13 16.10
N LEU A 287 12.70 2.89 15.13
CA LEU A 287 11.37 2.70 14.54
C LEU A 287 11.53 2.38 13.06
N ASN A 288 11.51 1.09 12.72
CA ASN A 288 11.72 0.64 11.33
C ASN A 288 10.38 0.45 10.63
N PRO A 289 10.14 1.03 9.45
CA PRO A 289 8.85 0.93 8.77
C PRO A 289 8.54 -0.52 8.36
N VAL A 290 7.34 -0.98 8.71
CA VAL A 290 6.86 -2.33 8.36
C VAL A 290 6.36 -2.34 6.91
N PRO A 291 6.78 -3.29 6.07
CA PRO A 291 6.30 -3.39 4.68
C PRO A 291 4.78 -3.62 4.57
N PRO A 292 4.12 -3.16 3.49
CA PRO A 292 2.67 -3.29 3.32
C PRO A 292 2.12 -4.73 3.42
N SER A 293 2.91 -5.73 3.02
CA SER A 293 2.56 -7.15 3.13
C SER A 293 2.33 -7.57 4.57
N GLU A 294 3.18 -7.11 5.48
CA GLU A 294 3.14 -7.46 6.91
C GLU A 294 2.22 -6.56 7.70
N ALA A 295 2.14 -5.28 7.33
CA ALA A 295 1.20 -4.30 7.89
C ALA A 295 -0.25 -4.79 7.83
N SER A 296 -0.60 -5.56 6.79
CA SER A 296 -1.94 -6.15 6.65
C SER A 296 -2.34 -7.09 7.80
N ASN A 297 -1.37 -7.71 8.49
CA ASN A 297 -1.64 -8.56 9.64
C ASN A 297 -1.93 -7.75 10.90
N TYR A 298 -1.15 -6.69 11.13
CA TYR A 298 -1.37 -5.77 12.26
C TYR A 298 -2.66 -4.97 12.10
N ALA A 299 -3.03 -4.61 10.87
CA ALA A 299 -4.28 -3.94 10.57
C ALA A 299 -5.54 -4.75 10.93
N LYS A 300 -5.45 -6.09 11.07
CA LYS A 300 -6.59 -6.94 11.46
C LYS A 300 -6.96 -6.77 12.93
N SER A 301 -5.97 -6.53 13.78
CA SER A 301 -6.17 -6.34 15.22
C SER A 301 -6.25 -4.87 15.63
N PHE A 302 -5.77 -3.95 14.81
CA PHE A 302 -5.80 -2.52 15.11
C PHE A 302 -7.19 -1.90 14.88
N PRO A 303 -7.69 -1.00 15.76
CA PRO A 303 -7.17 -0.57 17.07
C PRO A 303 -7.88 -1.27 18.25
N ASN A 304 -7.87 -2.61 18.32
CA ASN A 304 -8.45 -3.34 19.46
C ASN A 304 -7.76 -2.96 20.77
N SER A 305 -8.50 -2.41 21.73
CA SER A 305 -7.98 -1.90 23.01
C SER A 305 -7.34 -2.95 23.92
N SER A 306 -7.59 -4.23 23.69
CA SER A 306 -6.93 -5.33 24.42
C SER A 306 -5.58 -5.72 23.81
N GLN A 307 -5.30 -5.29 22.58
CA GLN A 307 -4.08 -5.62 21.85
C GLN A 307 -3.23 -4.39 21.50
N TRP A 308 -3.81 -3.20 21.52
CA TRP A 308 -3.18 -1.93 21.15
C TRP A 308 -3.46 -0.87 22.21
N PHE A 309 -2.40 -0.23 22.70
CA PHE A 309 -2.44 0.68 23.83
C PHE A 309 -1.98 2.07 23.37
N LYS A 310 -2.90 3.05 23.40
CA LYS A 310 -2.66 4.43 22.93
C LYS A 310 -1.98 5.28 24.00
N GLY A 311 -0.92 6.02 23.65
CA GLY A 311 -0.33 7.05 24.53
C GLY A 311 -0.15 6.56 25.97
N LYS A 312 -0.82 7.21 26.94
CA LYS A 312 -0.75 6.86 28.37
C LYS A 312 -1.38 5.51 28.74
N ALA A 313 -2.20 4.91 27.89
CA ALA A 313 -2.80 3.60 28.17
C ALA A 313 -1.77 2.47 28.31
N VAL A 314 -0.54 2.67 27.82
CA VAL A 314 0.58 1.72 28.05
C VAL A 314 0.96 1.59 29.52
N ASP A 315 0.50 2.49 30.41
CA ASP A 315 0.61 2.32 31.86
C ASP A 315 -0.03 1.02 32.34
N GLN A 316 -1.02 0.49 31.60
CA GLN A 316 -1.59 -0.82 31.86
C GLN A 316 -0.58 -1.95 31.65
N LEU A 317 0.28 -1.85 30.63
CA LEU A 317 1.36 -2.81 30.39
C LEU A 317 2.41 -2.74 31.50
N SER A 318 2.75 -1.55 31.99
CA SER A 318 3.64 -1.40 33.16
C SER A 318 3.09 -2.03 34.43
N LYS A 319 1.76 -1.97 34.65
CA LYS A 319 1.12 -2.69 35.76
C LYS A 319 1.17 -4.21 35.56
N GLU A 320 0.91 -4.70 34.35
CA GLU A 320 1.06 -6.12 34.02
C GLU A 320 2.51 -6.60 34.22
N GLU A 321 3.50 -5.79 33.85
CA GLU A 321 4.92 -6.04 34.09
C GLU A 321 5.24 -6.14 35.58
N ALA A 322 4.77 -5.18 36.38
CA ALA A 322 4.97 -5.18 37.82
C ALA A 322 4.41 -6.47 38.49
N GLN A 323 3.26 -6.96 38.01
CA GLN A 323 2.68 -8.22 38.50
C GLN A 323 3.52 -9.44 38.13
N ILE A 324 4.08 -9.47 36.91
CA ILE A 324 4.98 -10.55 36.46
C ILE A 324 6.28 -10.53 37.26
N ILE A 325 6.88 -9.36 37.44
CA ILE A 325 8.08 -9.18 38.26
C ILE A 325 7.81 -9.69 39.67
N ALA A 326 6.74 -9.22 40.32
CA ALA A 326 6.40 -9.64 41.67
C ALA A 326 6.22 -11.15 41.79
N LYS A 327 5.51 -11.77 40.83
CA LYS A 327 5.32 -13.22 40.78
C LYS A 327 6.67 -13.96 40.69
N ASN A 328 7.58 -13.49 39.84
CA ASN A 328 8.90 -14.09 39.68
C ASN A 328 9.76 -13.90 40.94
N THR A 329 9.74 -12.70 41.53
CA THR A 329 10.44 -12.39 42.78
C THR A 329 9.98 -13.30 43.92
N ILE A 330 8.67 -13.47 44.12
CA ILE A 330 8.17 -14.34 45.21
C ILE A 330 8.43 -15.84 44.98
N ALA A 331 8.64 -16.28 43.74
CA ALA A 331 8.86 -17.69 43.43
C ALA A 331 10.12 -18.24 44.12
N GLY A 332 11.19 -17.44 44.20
CA GLY A 332 12.40 -17.80 44.95
C GLY A 332 12.13 -17.98 46.44
N TYR A 333 11.49 -17.01 47.09
CA TYR A 333 11.16 -17.08 48.51
C TYR A 333 10.20 -18.22 48.86
N LYS A 334 9.28 -18.57 47.94
CA LYS A 334 8.41 -19.74 48.07
C LYS A 334 9.20 -21.04 48.01
N LYS A 335 10.12 -21.16 47.05
CA LYS A 335 10.98 -22.35 46.90
C LYS A 335 11.84 -22.58 48.13
N ASP A 336 12.34 -21.50 48.73
CA ASP A 336 13.19 -21.56 49.93
C ASP A 336 12.39 -21.69 51.24
N GLY A 337 11.05 -21.77 51.18
CA GLY A 337 10.18 -21.92 52.35
C GLY A 337 10.14 -20.70 53.27
N LEU A 338 10.55 -19.53 52.77
CA LEU A 338 10.67 -18.28 53.54
C LEU A 338 9.34 -17.57 53.74
N VAL A 339 8.35 -17.83 52.87
CA VAL A 339 7.02 -17.19 52.90
C VAL A 339 5.95 -18.24 53.16
N LYS A 340 5.05 -17.98 54.11
CA LYS A 340 3.90 -18.86 54.39
C LYS A 340 2.84 -18.73 53.29
N PRO A 341 2.12 -19.82 52.92
CA PRO A 341 1.07 -19.79 51.89
C PRO A 341 0.00 -18.71 52.08
N SER A 342 -0.34 -18.41 53.34
CA SER A 342 -1.32 -17.38 53.70
C SER A 342 -0.89 -15.95 53.33
N PHE A 343 0.42 -15.70 53.22
CA PHE A 343 0.98 -14.37 52.94
C PHE A 343 1.41 -14.20 51.49
N GLU A 344 1.48 -15.26 50.68
CA GLU A 344 1.98 -15.22 49.31
C GLU A 344 1.28 -14.16 48.44
N LYS A 345 -0.06 -14.17 48.43
CA LYS A 345 -0.84 -13.22 47.61
C LYS A 345 -0.62 -11.77 48.04
N GLN A 346 -0.56 -11.52 49.34
CA GLN A 346 -0.37 -10.17 49.87
C GLN A 346 1.06 -9.68 49.61
N PHE A 347 2.05 -10.54 49.81
CA PHE A 347 3.44 -10.20 49.54
C PHE A 347 3.67 -9.93 48.05
N GLN A 348 3.10 -10.74 47.16
CA GLN A 348 3.12 -10.48 45.72
C GLN A 348 2.48 -9.13 45.39
N ALA A 349 1.31 -8.83 45.97
CA ALA A 349 0.62 -7.57 45.72
C ALA A 349 1.44 -6.36 46.20
N ASP A 350 2.09 -6.46 47.35
CA ASP A 350 2.94 -5.39 47.90
C ASP A 350 4.18 -5.16 47.00
N ILE A 351 4.86 -6.22 46.55
CA ILE A 351 5.98 -6.10 45.60
C ILE A 351 5.50 -5.50 44.27
N ALA A 352 4.39 -5.98 43.73
CA ALA A 352 3.84 -5.43 42.50
C ALA A 352 3.54 -3.94 42.66
N LYS A 353 3.04 -3.51 43.83
CA LYS A 353 2.75 -2.11 44.09
C LYS A 353 3.99 -1.23 44.12
N ILE A 354 5.11 -1.74 44.63
CA ILE A 354 6.41 -1.04 44.62
C ILE A 354 6.83 -0.77 43.17
N TYR A 355 6.82 -1.79 42.30
CA TYR A 355 7.16 -1.62 40.88
C TYR A 355 6.15 -0.76 40.12
N GLU A 356 4.85 -0.89 40.38
CA GLU A 356 3.84 0.01 39.80
C GLU A 356 4.14 1.47 40.13
N ASN A 357 4.46 1.77 41.39
CA ASN A 357 4.79 3.13 41.81
C ASN A 357 6.05 3.62 41.10
N LEU A 358 7.09 2.79 41.00
CA LEU A 358 8.29 3.11 40.23
C LEU A 358 7.93 3.47 38.78
N PHE A 359 7.28 2.57 38.04
CA PHE A 359 6.99 2.75 36.62
C PHE A 359 6.02 3.90 36.31
N LEU A 360 5.10 4.21 37.22
CA LEU A 360 4.10 5.27 37.01
C LEU A 360 4.58 6.64 37.51
N SER A 361 5.57 6.67 38.40
CA SER A 361 6.11 7.93 38.97
C SER A 361 7.13 8.62 38.09
N ILE A 362 7.79 7.88 37.19
CA ILE A 362 8.79 8.45 36.28
C ILE A 362 8.17 9.49 35.35
N SER A 363 8.90 10.60 35.16
CA SER A 363 8.60 11.67 34.20
C SER A 363 9.37 11.50 32.89
N SER A 364 10.40 10.65 32.90
CA SER A 364 11.19 10.22 31.75
C SER A 364 11.81 8.86 32.00
N TYR A 365 12.02 8.05 30.96
CA TYR A 365 12.73 6.78 31.07
C TYR A 365 14.18 6.95 31.58
N LYS A 366 14.79 8.13 31.39
CA LYS A 366 16.13 8.47 31.89
C LYS A 366 16.19 8.56 33.43
N GLU A 367 15.05 8.60 34.12
CA GLU A 367 14.98 8.63 35.59
C GLU A 367 15.05 7.24 36.23
N LEU A 368 15.05 6.16 35.45
CA LEU A 368 15.37 4.80 35.92
C LEU A 368 16.89 4.67 36.15
N THR A 369 17.39 5.40 37.15
CA THR A 369 18.79 5.39 37.57
C THR A 369 19.05 4.33 38.64
N THR A 370 20.32 4.05 38.91
CA THR A 370 20.73 3.16 40.00
C THR A 370 20.14 3.60 41.35
N GLU A 371 19.98 4.90 41.63
CA GLU A 371 19.32 5.37 42.86
C GLU A 371 17.84 4.97 42.92
N ALA A 372 17.13 5.00 41.78
CA ALA A 372 15.74 4.56 41.71
C ALA A 372 15.62 3.05 41.97
N TYR A 373 16.56 2.25 41.45
CA TYR A 373 16.61 0.81 41.71
C TYR A 373 17.01 0.49 43.15
N ASN A 374 17.99 1.19 43.73
CA ASN A 374 18.37 1.02 45.14
C ASN A 374 17.19 1.29 46.07
N LYS A 375 16.38 2.31 45.77
CA LYS A 375 15.16 2.61 46.53
C LYS A 375 14.14 1.46 46.45
N VAL A 376 14.00 0.84 45.27
CA VAL A 376 13.11 -0.31 45.09
C VAL A 376 13.63 -1.52 45.88
N GLU A 377 14.95 -1.75 45.92
CA GLU A 377 15.55 -2.78 46.78
C GLU A 377 15.22 -2.55 48.25
N GLU A 378 15.38 -1.32 48.74
CA GLU A 378 15.03 -0.94 50.11
C GLU A 378 13.54 -1.17 50.41
N ASP A 379 12.65 -0.75 49.51
CA ASP A 379 11.20 -0.92 49.64
C ASP A 379 10.82 -2.42 49.66
N ILE A 380 11.43 -3.24 48.79
CA ILE A 380 11.19 -4.70 48.76
C ILE A 380 11.74 -5.36 50.03
N GLN A 381 12.93 -4.95 50.49
CA GLN A 381 13.52 -5.46 51.73
C GLN A 381 12.58 -5.18 52.91
N GLN A 382 12.09 -3.94 53.04
CA GLN A 382 11.18 -3.53 54.10
C GLN A 382 9.83 -4.27 54.03
N ALA A 383 9.26 -4.41 52.82
CA ALA A 383 8.03 -5.18 52.61
C ALA A 383 8.23 -6.67 52.94
N GLY A 384 9.36 -7.24 52.54
CA GLY A 384 9.72 -8.64 52.77
C GLY A 384 9.86 -9.00 54.24
N GLU A 385 10.44 -8.11 55.06
CA GLU A 385 10.55 -8.33 56.51
C GLU A 385 9.20 -8.55 57.21
N LYS A 386 8.12 -7.93 56.70
CA LYS A 386 6.75 -8.11 57.21
C LYS A 386 6.24 -9.55 57.03
N TYR A 387 6.68 -10.24 55.97
CA TYR A 387 6.15 -11.55 55.58
C TYR A 387 7.11 -12.71 55.89
N VAL A 388 8.41 -12.49 55.72
CA VAL A 388 9.49 -13.47 55.98
C VAL A 388 9.96 -13.41 57.44
N GLY A 389 9.77 -12.26 58.09
CA GLY A 389 10.21 -11.98 59.46
C GLY A 389 11.48 -11.11 59.48
N LYS A 390 11.56 -10.21 60.45
CA LYS A 390 12.67 -9.26 60.61
C LYS A 390 14.01 -9.99 60.70
N GLY A 391 14.98 -9.56 59.88
CA GLY A 391 16.32 -10.17 59.81
C GLY A 391 16.39 -11.56 59.15
N LYS A 392 15.27 -12.11 58.66
CA LYS A 392 15.23 -13.39 57.91
C LYS A 392 15.12 -13.20 56.40
N MET A 393 14.83 -11.98 55.96
CA MET A 393 14.73 -11.63 54.54
C MET A 393 16.14 -11.57 53.93
N PRO A 394 16.46 -12.44 52.94
CA PRO A 394 17.69 -12.33 52.17
C PRO A 394 17.82 -10.94 51.55
N ARG A 395 19.05 -10.42 51.45
CA ARG A 395 19.31 -9.14 50.79
C ARG A 395 18.74 -9.16 49.38
N VAL A 396 17.92 -8.18 49.06
CA VAL A 396 17.42 -7.96 47.70
C VAL A 396 18.53 -7.29 46.90
N GLU A 397 18.95 -7.92 45.82
CA GLU A 397 19.84 -7.33 44.80
C GLU A 397 19.13 -7.49 43.45
N LEU A 398 18.77 -6.37 42.83
CA LEU A 398 18.20 -6.34 41.49
C LEU A 398 19.34 -6.45 40.48
N CYS A 399 19.26 -7.46 39.61
CA CYS A 399 20.20 -7.55 38.50
C CYS A 399 19.90 -6.43 37.49
N GLU A 400 20.77 -5.42 37.43
CA GLU A 400 20.84 -4.53 36.28
C GLU A 400 21.32 -5.36 35.08
N ALA A 401 20.41 -5.78 34.20
CA ALA A 401 20.80 -6.30 32.90
C ALA A 401 21.35 -5.13 32.07
N SER A 402 22.68 -4.99 32.01
CA SER A 402 23.29 -4.04 31.10
C SER A 402 22.96 -4.44 29.65
N GLU A 403 22.85 -3.46 28.75
CA GLU A 403 22.53 -3.68 27.32
C GLU A 403 23.62 -4.48 26.57
N GLU A 404 24.72 -4.83 27.21
CA GLU A 404 25.70 -5.78 26.68
C GLU A 404 25.21 -7.22 26.92
N LYS A 405 25.15 -7.99 25.83
CA LYS A 405 24.92 -9.45 25.82
C LYS A 405 25.45 -10.08 27.12
N CYS A 406 24.58 -10.73 27.88
CA CYS A 406 25.00 -11.51 29.04
C CYS A 406 25.90 -12.64 28.54
N GLU A 407 27.22 -12.39 28.51
CA GLU A 407 28.23 -13.43 28.38
C GLU A 407 28.25 -14.19 29.70
N LYS A 408 28.25 -15.53 29.61
CA LYS A 408 28.07 -16.47 30.73
C LYS A 408 29.04 -16.28 31.92
N ASP A 409 30.08 -15.45 31.78
CA ASP A 409 31.18 -15.35 32.75
C ASP A 409 31.36 -13.97 33.40
N LYS A 410 30.48 -12.98 33.15
CA LYS A 410 30.57 -11.68 33.85
C LYS A 410 29.69 -11.68 35.11
N SER A 411 30.33 -11.80 36.27
CA SER A 411 29.71 -11.63 37.59
C SER A 411 29.22 -10.18 37.77
N CYS A 412 27.97 -9.97 38.17
CA CYS A 412 27.55 -8.65 38.66
C CYS A 412 28.13 -8.44 40.05
N SER A 413 29.16 -7.60 40.11
CA SER A 413 29.85 -7.05 41.29
C SER A 413 30.67 -8.02 42.18
N GLN A 414 31.79 -7.46 42.68
CA GLN A 414 32.82 -8.15 43.44
C GLN A 414 32.28 -8.74 44.74
N GLY A 415 32.31 -10.06 44.89
CA GLY A 415 32.22 -10.69 46.21
C GLY A 415 31.58 -12.07 46.30
N SER A 416 30.88 -12.56 45.27
CA SER A 416 30.44 -13.97 45.27
C SER A 416 30.39 -14.54 43.85
N GLY A 417 31.15 -15.60 43.61
CA GLY A 417 31.36 -16.20 42.28
C GLY A 417 30.15 -16.97 41.76
N LYS A 418 29.04 -16.30 41.46
CA LYS A 418 27.94 -16.83 40.65
C LYS A 418 27.52 -15.77 39.62
N SER A 419 27.50 -16.14 38.34
CA SER A 419 27.06 -15.25 37.27
C SER A 419 25.55 -15.00 37.41
N CYS A 420 25.11 -13.78 37.13
CA CYS A 420 23.68 -13.42 37.18
C CYS A 420 22.82 -14.11 36.11
N CYS A 421 23.45 -14.86 35.20
CA CYS A 421 22.79 -15.59 34.12
C CYS A 421 22.72 -17.11 34.37
N ASP A 422 23.27 -17.62 35.48
CA ASP A 422 23.14 -19.04 35.87
C ASP A 422 21.96 -19.29 36.82
N LYS A 423 20.75 -18.97 36.36
CA LYS A 423 19.51 -19.61 36.82
C LYS A 423 18.55 -19.82 35.64
N GLU A 424 18.97 -20.62 34.67
CA GLU A 424 18.02 -21.36 33.83
C GLU A 424 17.43 -22.51 34.67
N GLN A 425 16.18 -22.34 35.10
CA GLN A 425 15.07 -23.31 34.99
C GLN A 425 13.82 -22.82 35.72
#